data_AF-A0A6G0VSU0-F1
#
_entry.id   AF-A0A6G0VSU0-F1
#
_cell.length_a   1.000
_cell.length_b   1.000
_cell.length_c   1.000
_cell.angle_alpha   90.00
_cell.angle_beta   90.00
_cell.angle_gamma   90.00
#
_symmetry.space_group_name_H-M   'P 1'
#
loop_
_entity.id
_entity.type
_entity.pdbx_description
1 polymer ?
#
loop_
_entity_poly.entity_id
_entity_poly.type
_entity_poly.pdbx_seq_one_letter_code
_entity_poly.pdbx_strand_id
1 'polypeptide(L)' 'MENNALLDQLTTKMLYLLYYVKIDELFDILHETHSAIGHGGRNRMMAELKNKYCNITNETVMIYLKLCVQC' A
#
# COMPACT_ATOMS: atom_id res chain seq x y z
N MET A 1 -20.40 -28.49 25.83
CA MET A 1 -19.94 -27.96 24.53
C MET A 1 -20.35 -26.50 24.49
N GLU A 2 -19.60 -25.65 25.18
CA GLU A 2 -19.92 -24.22 25.25
C GLU A 2 -19.36 -23.49 24.03
N ASN A 3 -20.16 -22.54 23.55
CA ASN A 3 -20.08 -21.84 22.28
C ASN A 3 -18.72 -21.20 22.00
N ASN A 4 -18.01 -21.70 20.98
CA ASN A 4 -16.78 -21.08 20.47
C ASN A 4 -17.02 -20.03 19.37
N ALA A 5 -18.27 -19.61 19.16
CA ALA A 5 -18.63 -18.65 18.10
C ALA A 5 -18.00 -17.26 18.30
N LEU A 6 -17.66 -16.88 19.54
CA LEU A 6 -16.95 -15.62 19.83
C LEU A 6 -15.45 -15.71 19.52
N LEU A 7 -14.85 -16.90 19.63
CA LEU A 7 -13.45 -17.14 19.28
C LEU A 7 -13.25 -17.15 17.75
N ASP A 8 -14.21 -17.71 17.00
CA ASP A 8 -14.22 -17.65 15.52
C ASP A 8 -14.32 -16.21 14.99
N GLN A 9 -15.09 -15.34 15.67
CA GLN A 9 -15.21 -13.92 15.31
C GLN A 9 -13.93 -13.12 15.59
N LEU A 10 -13.16 -13.50 16.62
CA LEU A 10 -11.87 -12.89 16.94
C LEU A 10 -10.77 -13.32 15.95
N THR A 11 -10.81 -14.55 15.41
CA THR A 11 -9.91 -14.99 14.33
C THR A 11 -10.21 -14.37 12.96
N THR A 12 -11.42 -13.84 12.75
CA THR A 12 -11.81 -13.24 11.46
C THR A 12 -11.37 -11.77 11.31
N LYS A 13 -10.99 -11.11 12.41
CA LYS A 13 -10.43 -9.76 12.36
C LYS A 13 -8.91 -9.85 12.22
N MET A 14 -8.46 -10.20 11.02
CA MET A 14 -7.05 -10.08 10.64
C MET A 14 -6.61 -8.64 10.94
N LEU A 15 -5.72 -8.47 11.93
CA LEU A 15 -5.17 -7.16 12.26
C LEU A 15 -4.31 -6.77 11.06
N TYR A 16 -4.83 -5.90 10.17
CA TYR A 16 -4.07 -5.39 9.04
C TYR A 16 -2.92 -4.53 9.59
N LEU A 17 -1.77 -5.17 9.77
CA LEU A 17 -0.54 -4.49 10.17
C LEU A 17 0.00 -3.74 8.95
N LEU A 18 -0.14 -2.43 8.95
CA LEU A 18 0.49 -1.55 7.97
C LEU A 18 1.86 -1.12 8.48
N TYR A 19 2.80 -0.98 7.56
CA TYR A 19 4.16 -0.55 7.85
C TYR A 19 4.33 0.95 7.56
N TYR A 20 5.26 1.58 8.28
CA TYR A 20 5.78 2.88 7.88
C TYR A 20 6.96 2.69 6.95
N VAL A 21 6.92 3.40 5.82
CA VAL A 21 8.04 3.51 4.89
C VAL A 21 8.99 4.58 5.38
N LYS A 22 10.29 4.26 5.43
CA LYS A 22 11.31 5.27 5.70
C LYS A 22 11.53 6.15 4.48
N ILE A 23 12.01 7.37 4.71
CA ILE A 23 12.17 8.35 3.63
C ILE A 23 13.19 7.91 2.55
N ASP A 24 14.22 7.17 2.94
CA ASP A 24 15.25 6.60 2.08
C ASP A 24 14.77 5.40 1.26
N GLU A 25 13.71 4.71 1.70
CA GLU A 25 13.09 3.57 0.98
C GLU A 25 11.90 4.03 0.10
N LEU A 26 11.39 5.25 0.30
CA LEU A 26 10.15 5.73 -0.34
C LEU A 26 10.23 5.76 -1.86
N PHE A 27 11.35 6.23 -2.42
CA PHE A 27 11.50 6.33 -3.86
C PHE A 27 11.48 4.95 -4.52
N ASP A 28 12.26 4.01 -3.99
CA ASP A 28 12.38 2.66 -4.55
C ASP A 28 11.04 1.94 -4.54
N ILE A 29 10.29 2.02 -3.43
CA ILE A 29 8.95 1.43 -3.32
C ILE A 29 7.98 2.00 -4.37
N LEU A 30 8.00 3.32 -4.59
CA LEU A 30 7.15 3.95 -5.61
C LEU A 30 7.58 3.55 -7.01
N HIS A 31 8.89 3.51 -7.27
CA HIS A 31 9.45 3.17 -8.56
C HIS A 31 9.16 1.72 -8.95
N GLU A 32 9.44 0.78 -8.06
CA GLU A 32 9.16 -0.64 -8.27
C GLU A 32 7.67 -0.88 -8.47
N THR A 33 6.81 -0.29 -7.63
CA THR A 33 5.35 -0.44 -7.77
C THR A 33 4.86 0.08 -9.12
N HIS A 34 5.33 1.27 -9.53
CA HIS A 34 4.93 1.89 -10.80
C HIS A 34 5.40 1.07 -12.01
N SER A 35 6.64 0.58 -11.98
CA SER A 35 7.21 -0.29 -13.01
C SER A 35 6.49 -1.64 -13.08
N ALA A 36 6.22 -2.27 -11.93
CA ALA A 36 5.56 -3.57 -11.84
C ALA A 36 4.13 -3.58 -12.40
N ILE A 37 3.41 -2.47 -12.26
CA ILE A 37 2.05 -2.32 -12.82
C ILE A 37 2.05 -1.75 -14.26
N GLY A 38 3.21 -1.61 -14.89
CA GLY A 38 3.34 -1.10 -16.26
C GLY A 38 2.94 0.36 -16.38
N HIS A 39 3.63 1.23 -15.64
CA HIS A 39 3.42 2.68 -15.65
C HIS A 39 1.98 3.12 -15.29
N GLY A 40 1.38 2.41 -14.33
CA GLY A 40 0.04 2.71 -13.84
C GLY A 40 -0.03 4.04 -13.09
N GLY A 41 -1.09 4.82 -13.35
CA GLY A 41 -1.35 6.08 -12.67
C GLY A 41 -1.79 5.91 -11.20
N ARG A 42 -2.09 7.05 -10.56
CA ARG A 42 -2.36 7.17 -9.11
C ARG A 42 -3.27 6.08 -8.54
N ASN A 43 -4.42 5.84 -9.16
CA ASN A 43 -5.41 4.89 -8.64
C ASN A 43 -4.84 3.46 -8.56
N ARG A 44 -4.06 3.06 -9.56
CA ARG A 44 -3.46 1.72 -9.63
C ARG A 44 -2.31 1.60 -8.63
N MET A 45 -1.46 2.62 -8.50
CA MET A 45 -0.42 2.63 -7.46
C MET A 45 -1.01 2.57 -6.05
N MET A 46 -2.05 3.35 -5.76
CA MET A 46 -2.68 3.34 -4.44
C MET A 46 -3.39 2.02 -4.11
N ALA A 47 -3.89 1.28 -5.10
CA ALA A 47 -4.46 -0.04 -4.89
C ALA A 47 -3.42 -1.04 -4.35
N GLU A 48 -2.17 -0.94 -4.80
CA GLU A 48 -1.06 -1.79 -4.35
C GLU A 48 -0.46 -1.36 -3.00
N LEU A 49 -0.40 -0.05 -2.75
CA LEU A 49 0.35 0.50 -1.61
C LEU A 49 -0.47 0.62 -0.31
N LYS A 50 -1.77 0.96 -0.41
CA LYS A 50 -2.59 1.33 0.77
C LYS A 50 -2.81 0.18 1.77
N ASN A 51 -2.69 -1.06 1.30
CA ASN A 51 -2.86 -2.25 2.14
C ASN A 51 -1.53 -2.71 2.78
N LYS A 52 -0.41 -2.05 2.45
CA LYS A 52 0.93 -2.37 2.93
C LYS A 52 1.50 -1.24 3.80
N TYR A 53 1.22 0.00 3.43
CA TYR A 53 1.86 1.17 4.03
C TYR A 53 0.85 2.22 4.49
N CYS A 54 1.07 2.79 5.67
CA CYS A 54 0.16 3.78 6.26
C CYS A 54 0.55 5.23 5.97
N ASN A 55 1.80 5.50 5.56
CA ASN A 55 2.32 6.85 5.35
C ASN A 55 2.56 7.23 3.88
N ILE A 56 2.16 6.38 2.93
CA ILE A 56 2.16 6.75 1.51
C ILE A 56 0.83 7.42 1.18
N THR A 57 0.89 8.69 0.76
CA THR A 57 -0.29 9.49 0.43
C THR A 57 -0.50 9.61 -1.08
N ASN A 58 -1.70 10.05 -1.47
CA ASN A 58 -2.01 10.38 -2.86
C ASN A 58 -1.06 11.46 -3.40
N GLU A 59 -0.76 12.46 -2.60
CA GLU A 59 0.11 13.58 -2.94
C GLU A 59 1.53 13.08 -3.23
N THR A 60 2.03 12.17 -2.39
CA THR A 60 3.33 11.52 -2.56
C THR A 60 3.41 10.77 -3.89
N VAL A 61 2.39 9.95 -4.19
CA VAL A 61 2.27 9.23 -5.47
C VAL A 61 2.17 10.21 -6.66
N MET A 62 1.39 11.27 -6.54
CA MET A 62 1.22 12.27 -7.61
C MET A 62 2.51 13.06 -7.89
N ILE A 63 3.29 13.39 -6.86
CA ILE A 63 4.60 14.03 -7.04
C ILE A 63 5.54 13.10 -7.80
N TYR A 64 5.63 11.83 -7.38
CA TYR A 64 6.43 10.83 -8.08
C TYR A 64 6.01 10.70 -9.56
N LEU A 65 4.70 10.59 -9.84
CA LEU A 65 4.19 10.44 -11.22
C LEU A 65 4.54 11.62 -12.13
N LYS A 66 4.54 12.86 -11.60
CA LYS A 66 4.96 14.06 -12.37
C LYS A 66 6.44 14.04 -12.78
N LEU A 67 7.24 13.18 -12.16
CA LEU A 67 8.67 13.05 -12.41
C LEU A 67 9.00 11.81 -13.26
N CYS A 68 8.02 10.98 -13.60
CA CYS A 68 8.25 9.83 -14.46
C CYS A 68 8.47 10.29 -15.90
N VAL A 69 9.64 10.02 -16.48
CA VAL A 69 9.98 10.43 -17.85
C VAL A 69 9.15 9.71 -18.92
N GLN A 70 8.60 8.54 -18.59
CA GLN A 70 7.83 7.71 -19.53
C GLN A 70 6.32 8.02 -19.55
N CYS A 71 5.83 8.87 -18.64
CA CYS A 71 4.41 9.22 -18.48
C CYS A 71 4.18 10.71 -18.72
#